data_AF-A0A8F3ETL3-F1
#
_entry.id   AF-A0A8F3ETL3-F1
#
_cell.length_a   1.000
_cell.length_b   1.000
_cell.length_c   1.000
_cell.angle_alpha   90.00
_cell.angle_beta   90.00
_cell.angle_gamma   90.00
#
_symmetry.space_group_name_H-M   'P 1'
#
loop_
_entity.id
_entity.type
_entity.pdbx_description
1 polymer ?
#
loop_
_entity_poly.entity_id
_entity_poly.type
_entity_poly.pdbx_seq_one_letter_code
_entity_poly.pdbx_strand_id
1 'polypeptide(L)'
;MSKKVYPLDIQNVGGDEYIVMSRGHHDIHDFMKAVRADGYEWPLGVPEHRWAKVTADSTGQRNYWYHFVSEGTRGAVPVTYAWESYGEDAYEAKYPAIAAGTE
;
A
#
# COMPACT_ATOMS: atom_id res chain seq x y z
N MET A 1 -4.09 -11.44 -22.73
CA MET A 1 -3.08 -10.47 -22.22
C MET A 1 -2.39 -11.11 -21.04
N SER A 2 -1.06 -11.22 -21.05
CA SER A 2 -0.32 -11.72 -19.90
C SER A 2 -0.62 -10.83 -18.69
N LYS A 3 -1.18 -11.41 -17.62
CA LYS A 3 -1.44 -10.70 -16.37
C LYS A 3 -0.06 -10.24 -15.87
N LYS A 4 0.20 -8.93 -15.88
CA LYS A 4 1.46 -8.40 -15.34
C LYS A 4 1.55 -8.83 -13.89
N VAL A 5 2.55 -9.66 -13.58
CA VAL A 5 2.87 -10.01 -12.21
C VAL A 5 3.72 -8.88 -11.67
N TYR A 6 3.19 -8.20 -10.65
CA TYR A 6 3.98 -7.22 -9.92
C TYR A 6 4.53 -7.91 -8.67
N PRO A 7 5.83 -7.77 -8.38
CA PRO A 7 6.36 -8.24 -7.11
C PRO A 7 5.77 -7.41 -5.97
N LEU A 8 5.69 -8.02 -4.79
CA LEU A 8 5.36 -7.27 -3.57
C LEU A 8 6.60 -6.45 -3.19
N ASP A 9 6.55 -5.15 -3.47
CA ASP A 9 7.63 -4.18 -3.27
C ASP A 9 7.05 -2.98 -2.53
N ILE A 10 7.34 -2.86 -1.23
CA ILE A 10 6.76 -1.80 -0.40
C ILE A 10 7.56 -0.52 -0.57
N GLN A 11 6.87 0.55 -0.93
CA GLN A 11 7.45 1.87 -1.11
C GLN A 11 6.73 2.89 -0.23
N ASN A 12 7.47 3.74 0.48
CA ASN A 12 6.90 4.94 1.05
C ASN A 12 6.65 5.96 -0.07
N VAL A 13 5.38 6.30 -0.30
CA VAL A 13 4.94 7.22 -1.37
C VAL A 13 4.33 8.51 -0.84
N GLY A 14 4.16 8.64 0.48
CA GLY A 14 3.56 9.82 1.10
C GLY A 14 4.53 10.98 1.30
N GLY A 15 5.84 10.77 1.13
CA GLY A 15 6.85 11.78 1.46
C GLY A 15 6.86 12.02 2.97
N ASP A 16 6.36 13.18 3.41
CA ASP A 16 6.11 13.49 4.83
C ASP A 16 4.87 12.78 5.41
N GLU A 17 4.00 12.24 4.56
CA GLU A 17 2.83 11.47 4.99
C GLU A 17 3.20 9.98 5.13
N TYR A 18 2.69 9.32 6.17
CA TYR A 18 2.91 7.89 6.39
C TYR A 18 2.02 7.04 5.48
N ILE A 19 2.39 6.96 4.20
CA ILE A 19 1.66 6.21 3.17
C ILE A 19 2.60 5.21 2.51
N VAL A 20 2.25 3.94 2.59
CA VAL A 20 2.97 2.84 1.94
C VAL A 20 2.16 2.29 0.77
N MET A 21 2.85 1.92 -0.29
CA MET A 21 2.24 1.41 -1.51
C MET A 21 3.11 0.34 -2.16
N SER A 22 2.47 -0.63 -2.80
CA SER A 22 3.07 -1.59 -3.70
C SER A 22 2.31 -1.63 -5.01
N ARG A 23 3.03 -1.76 -6.13
CA ARG A 23 2.41 -1.95 -7.44
C ARG A 23 1.84 -3.36 -7.50
N GLY A 24 0.61 -3.50 -7.99
CA GLY A 24 -0.16 -4.75 -7.98
C GLY A 24 -1.30 -4.76 -6.96
N HIS A 25 -2.36 -5.52 -7.24
CA HIS A 25 -3.39 -5.87 -6.26
C HIS A 25 -2.93 -7.14 -5.53
N HIS A 26 -2.32 -6.93 -4.37
CA HIS A 26 -1.77 -7.98 -3.51
C HIS A 26 -2.78 -8.37 -2.44
N ASP A 27 -2.65 -9.56 -1.86
CA ASP A 27 -3.42 -9.85 -0.65
C ASP A 27 -3.09 -8.83 0.46
N ILE A 28 -4.12 -8.36 1.17
CA ILE A 28 -3.95 -7.29 2.16
C ILE A 28 -3.11 -7.74 3.35
N HIS A 29 -3.14 -9.02 3.71
CA HIS A 29 -2.37 -9.59 4.81
C HIS A 29 -0.91 -9.81 4.41
N ASP A 30 -0.67 -10.33 3.20
CA ASP A 30 0.68 -10.43 2.65
C ASP A 30 1.33 -9.04 2.51
N PHE A 31 0.56 -8.05 2.06
CA PHE A 31 1.02 -6.65 2.00
C PHE A 31 1.41 -6.12 3.38
N MET A 32 0.53 -6.23 4.38
CA MET A 32 0.84 -5.75 5.73
C MET A 32 2.00 -6.50 6.37
N LYS A 33 2.13 -7.80 6.11
CA LYS A 33 3.28 -8.59 6.56
C LYS A 33 4.59 -8.07 5.96
N ALA A 34 4.60 -7.74 4.67
CA ALA A 34 5.77 -7.16 4.00
C ALA A 34 6.07 -5.75 4.52
N VAL A 35 5.05 -4.92 4.75
CA VAL A 35 5.22 -3.58 5.35
C VAL A 35 5.93 -3.66 6.70
N ARG A 36 5.51 -4.59 7.57
CA ARG A 36 6.17 -4.81 8.86
C ARG A 36 7.57 -5.41 8.71
N ALA A 37 7.78 -6.31 7.74
CA ALA A 37 9.10 -6.89 7.45
C ALA A 37 10.11 -5.85 6.94
N ASP A 38 9.65 -4.83 6.21
CA ASP A 38 10.46 -3.70 5.74
C ASP A 38 10.74 -2.65 6.83
N GLY A 39 10.24 -2.87 8.06
CA GLY A 39 10.53 -2.02 9.23
C GLY A 39 9.61 -0.80 9.38
N TYR A 40 8.51 -0.72 8.63
CA TYR A 40 7.51 0.31 8.88
C TYR A 40 6.68 -0.08 10.10
N GLU A 41 6.82 0.64 11.21
CA GLU A 41 6.16 0.34 12.50
C GLU A 41 4.94 1.24 12.78
N TRP A 42 4.66 2.22 11.92
CA TRP A 42 3.56 3.16 12.12
C TRP A 42 2.19 2.47 12.02
N PRO A 43 1.17 2.95 12.75
CA PRO A 43 -0.18 2.40 12.65
C PRO A 43 -0.78 2.78 11.29
N LEU A 44 -1.17 1.75 10.54
CA LEU A 44 -1.70 1.88 9.18
C LEU A 44 -3.12 1.34 9.14
N GLY A 45 -3.95 1.94 8.30
CA GLY A 45 -5.29 1.45 8.00
C GLY A 45 -5.25 0.15 7.19
N VAL A 46 -6.44 -0.42 6.98
CA VAL A 46 -6.59 -1.61 6.12
C VAL A 46 -6.17 -1.26 4.68
N PRO A 47 -5.28 -2.05 4.05
CA PRO A 47 -4.85 -1.77 2.69
C PRO A 47 -6.00 -1.81 1.69
N GLU A 48 -5.95 -0.92 0.72
CA GLU A 48 -6.95 -0.80 -0.33
C GLU A 48 -6.35 -1.09 -1.71
N HIS A 49 -7.15 -1.74 -2.57
CA HIS A 49 -6.84 -1.91 -3.99
C HIS A 49 -7.33 -0.73 -4.79
N ARG A 50 -6.41 -0.05 -5.48
CA ARG A 50 -6.72 1.10 -6.34
C ARG A 50 -6.01 0.97 -7.68
N TRP A 51 -6.33 1.90 -8.57
CA TRP A 51 -5.60 2.12 -9.81
C TRP A 51 -4.95 3.49 -9.73
N ALA A 52 -3.68 3.59 -10.10
CA ALA A 52 -2.92 4.82 -10.07
C ALA A 52 -2.25 5.11 -11.41
N LYS A 53 -2.17 6.39 -11.79
CA LYS A 53 -1.24 6.87 -12.81
C LYS A 53 -0.02 7.45 -12.15
N VAL A 54 1.14 7.03 -12.63
CA VAL A 54 2.44 7.55 -12.18
C VAL A 54 2.85 8.69 -13.10
N THR A 55 3.08 9.86 -12.54
CA THR A 55 3.65 11.02 -13.24
C THR A 55 5.01 11.34 -12.63
N ALA A 56 5.97 11.73 -13.46
CA ALA A 56 7.23 12.25 -12.93
C ALA A 56 6.96 13.55 -12.21
N ASP A 57 7.56 13.74 -11.04
CA ASP A 57 7.53 15.04 -10.38
C ASP A 57 8.42 16.02 -11.15
N SER A 58 7.86 17.15 -11.55
CA SER A 58 8.60 18.22 -12.22
C SER A 58 9.25 19.19 -11.24
N THR A 59 8.98 19.05 -9.93
CA THR A 59 9.50 19.96 -8.89
C THR A 59 10.83 19.51 -8.28
N GLY A 60 11.22 18.24 -8.50
CA GLY A 60 12.47 17.66 -8.00
C GLY A 60 12.44 17.26 -6.52
N GLN A 61 11.27 17.34 -5.87
CA GLN A 61 11.11 16.99 -4.45
C GLN A 61 10.75 15.53 -4.25
N ARG A 62 10.15 14.88 -5.25
CA ARG A 62 9.84 13.45 -5.27
C ARG A 62 10.33 12.85 -6.58
N ASN A 63 10.50 11.53 -6.65
CA ASN A 63 10.79 10.90 -7.94
C ASN A 63 9.51 10.81 -8.81
N TYR A 64 8.35 10.54 -8.18
CA TYR A 64 7.09 10.31 -8.86
C TYR A 64 5.87 10.70 -8.00
N TRP A 65 4.76 11.06 -8.66
CA TRP A 65 3.44 11.22 -8.06
C TRP A 65 2.51 10.08 -8.48
N TYR A 66 1.71 9.59 -7.52
CA TYR A 66 0.67 8.61 -7.75
C TYR A 66 -0.69 9.30 -7.72
N HIS A 67 -1.38 9.32 -8.86
CA HIS A 67 -2.74 9.85 -8.97
C HIS A 67 -3.74 8.70 -9.04
N PHE A 68 -4.61 8.57 -8.04
CA PHE A 68 -5.67 7.57 -8.10
C PHE A 68 -6.66 7.88 -9.22
N VAL A 69 -6.96 6.85 -10.02
CA VAL A 69 -7.83 6.92 -11.19
C VAL A 69 -8.73 5.69 -11.23
N SER A 70 -9.72 5.71 -12.12
CA SER A 70 -10.57 4.55 -12.36
C SER A 70 -9.83 3.42 -13.09
N GLU A 71 -10.25 2.18 -12.83
CA GLU A 71 -9.84 1.02 -13.61
C GLU A 71 -10.05 1.25 -15.12
N GLY A 72 -9.13 0.75 -15.94
CA GLY A 72 -9.20 0.89 -17.40
C GLY A 72 -8.72 2.24 -17.94
N THR A 73 -8.42 3.21 -17.07
CA THR A 73 -7.76 4.46 -17.49
C THR A 73 -6.44 4.15 -18.18
N ARG A 74 -6.22 4.69 -19.38
CA ARG A 74 -5.00 4.44 -20.16
C ARG A 74 -3.75 4.82 -19.35
N GLY A 75 -2.87 3.83 -19.17
CA GLY A 75 -1.62 3.98 -18.41
C GLY A 75 -1.77 3.86 -16.89
N ALA A 76 -2.97 3.53 -16.39
CA ALA A 76 -3.14 3.19 -14.98
C ALA A 76 -2.49 1.83 -14.66
N VAL A 77 -1.94 1.75 -13.45
CA VAL A 77 -1.40 0.52 -12.88
C VAL A 77 -2.18 0.15 -11.62
N PRO A 78 -2.43 -1.14 -11.35
CA PRO A 78 -3.03 -1.55 -10.08
C PRO A 78 -2.03 -1.27 -8.95
N VAL A 79 -2.54 -0.87 -7.79
CA VAL A 79 -1.75 -0.62 -6.58
C VAL A 79 -2.50 -1.12 -5.35
N THR A 80 -1.74 -1.58 -4.38
CA THR A 80 -2.20 -1.83 -3.01
C THR A 80 -1.54 -0.78 -2.14
N TYR A 81 -2.33 0.00 -1.41
CA TYR A 81 -1.79 1.07 -0.58
C TYR A 81 -2.46 1.10 0.79
N ALA A 82 -1.73 1.56 1.79
CA ALA A 82 -2.24 1.84 3.13
C ALA A 82 -1.72 3.21 3.56
N TRP A 83 -2.52 3.89 4.37
CA TRP A 83 -2.21 5.20 4.92
C TRP A 83 -2.28 5.14 6.44
N GLU A 84 -1.73 6.15 7.10
CA GLU A 84 -1.79 6.31 8.53
C GLU A 84 -3.23 6.21 9.05
N SER A 85 -3.46 5.32 10.01
CA SER A 85 -4.75 5.20 10.66
C SER A 85 -4.60 4.64 12.06
N TYR A 86 -5.38 5.18 13.00
CA TYR A 86 -5.25 4.91 14.43
C TYR A 86 -6.53 4.32 15.01
N GLY A 87 -6.41 3.73 16.20
CA GLY A 87 -7.55 3.22 16.95
C GLY A 87 -8.26 2.07 16.22
N GLU A 88 -9.58 2.10 16.19
CA GLU A 88 -10.44 1.06 15.61
C GLU A 88 -10.29 0.96 14.07
N ASP A 89 -9.72 1.98 13.43
CA ASP A 89 -9.48 2.00 11.99
C ASP A 89 -8.13 1.42 11.56
N ALA A 90 -7.23 1.21 12.53
CA ALA A 90 -5.95 0.54 12.27
C ALA A 90 -6.17 -0.91 11.84
N TYR A 91 -5.32 -1.38 10.92
CA TYR A 91 -5.36 -2.73 10.40
C TYR A 91 -5.27 -3.77 11.53
N GLU A 92 -4.38 -3.58 12.50
CA GLU A 92 -4.24 -4.47 13.65
C GLU A 92 -5.45 -4.49 14.58
N ALA A 93 -6.27 -3.43 14.60
CA ALA A 93 -7.52 -3.42 15.35
C ALA A 93 -8.62 -4.24 14.64
N LYS A 94 -8.66 -4.19 13.30
CA LYS A 94 -9.64 -4.95 12.49
C LYS A 94 -9.23 -6.40 12.26
N TYR A 95 -7.93 -6.66 12.22
CA TYR A 95 -7.31 -7.96 12.02
C TYR A 95 -6.28 -8.21 13.11
N PRO A 96 -6.72 -8.39 14.37
CA PRO A 96 -5.82 -8.73 15.45
C PRO A 96 -5.10 -10.03 15.09
N ALA A 97 -3.79 -10.07 15.29
CA ALA A 97 -3.07 -11.33 15.22
C ALA A 97 -3.75 -12.28 16.21
N ILE A 98 -4.31 -13.38 15.72
CA ILE A 98 -4.84 -14.42 16.59
C ILE A 98 -3.65 -14.89 17.40
N ALA A 99 -3.59 -14.50 18.67
CA ALA A 99 -2.66 -15.06 19.62
C ALA A 99 -2.89 -16.57 19.55
N ALA A 100 -1.91 -17.29 19.00
CA ALA A 100 -1.91 -18.74 19.04
C ALA A 100 -2.12 -19.11 20.50
N GLY A 101 -3.29 -19.69 20.79
CA GLY A 101 -3.72 -20.02 22.14
C GLY A 101 -2.60 -20.77 22.83
N THR A 102 -2.07 -20.20 23.91
CA THR A 102 -1.38 -21.00 24.91
C THR A 102 -2.51 -21.68 25.68
N GLU A 103 -2.71 -22.96 25.38
CA GLU A 103 -3.48 -23.89 26.21
C GLU A 103 -2.88 -23.99 27.62
#